data_AF-A0A8T5NKB5-F1
#
_entry.id   AF-A0A8T5NKB5-F1
#
_cell.length_a   1.000
_cell.length_b   1.000
_cell.length_c   1.000
_cell.angle_alpha   90.00
_cell.angle_beta   90.00
_cell.angle_gamma   90.00
#
_symmetry.space_group_name_H-M   'P 1'
#
loop_
_entity.id
_entity.type
_entity.pdbx_description
1 polymer ?
#
loop_
_entity_poly.entity_id
_entity_poly.type
_entity_poly.pdbx_seq_one_letter_code
_entity_poly.pdbx_strand_id
1 'polypeptide(L)'
;MARMHTRKKGQAGSKKPHRIEPVKWSNTNKDEIEKTILQLAEKGKSTSEIGMTLRDRHGVPDVTLVTGKKITAILKENNKGLKVPEDMRNLIVKVLDLTKHLNKNKNDLHNKRSLNNMVSKIRRLEKYYRREGVLPQDWKYSTQKAEMLISR
;
A
#
# COMPACT_ATOMS: atom_id res chain seq x y z
N MET A 1 -7.08 -4.13 -22.12
CA MET A 1 -7.03 -2.70 -21.75
C MET A 1 -5.59 -2.27 -21.54
N ALA A 2 -5.24 -1.02 -21.87
CA ALA A 2 -3.90 -0.48 -21.60
C ALA A 2 -3.74 -0.11 -20.12
N ARG A 3 -2.49 0.01 -19.65
CA ARG A 3 -2.18 0.49 -18.29
C ARG A 3 -2.58 1.98 -18.15
N MET A 4 -2.89 2.41 -16.94
CA MET A 4 -3.55 3.70 -16.67
C MET A 4 -2.91 4.94 -17.33
N HIS A 5 -1.59 5.08 -17.24
CA HIS A 5 -0.85 6.23 -17.78
C HIS A 5 0.10 5.85 -18.93
N THR A 6 0.06 4.59 -19.38
CA THR A 6 0.97 4.10 -20.43
C THR A 6 0.20 3.29 -21.45
N ARG A 7 0.57 3.38 -22.73
CA ARG A 7 -0.10 2.63 -23.82
C ARG A 7 0.24 1.14 -23.84
N LYS A 8 1.00 0.65 -22.85
CA LYS A 8 1.43 -0.75 -22.74
C LYS A 8 0.28 -1.64 -22.25
N LYS A 9 0.25 -2.90 -22.70
CA LYS A 9 -0.83 -3.88 -22.40
C LYS A 9 -0.35 -5.11 -21.62
N GLY A 10 0.83 -5.07 -20.98
CA GLY A 10 1.38 -6.22 -20.26
C GLY A 10 0.47 -6.74 -19.14
N GLN A 11 0.28 -8.06 -19.08
CA GLN A 11 -0.54 -8.77 -18.09
C GLN A 11 0.35 -9.67 -17.24
N ALA A 12 0.50 -9.31 -15.97
CA ALA A 12 1.22 -10.09 -14.96
C ALA A 12 0.54 -9.83 -13.61
N GLY A 13 0.28 -10.89 -12.86
CA GLY A 13 -0.39 -10.85 -11.56
C GLY A 13 -0.45 -12.24 -10.94
N SER A 14 -0.58 -12.31 -9.62
CA SER A 14 -0.71 -13.57 -8.90
C SER A 14 -2.07 -14.21 -9.20
N LYS A 15 -2.09 -15.51 -9.54
CA LYS A 15 -3.31 -16.32 -9.64
C LYS A 15 -3.51 -17.07 -8.32
N LYS A 16 -4.53 -16.68 -7.56
CA LYS A 16 -4.86 -17.37 -6.30
C LYS A 16 -5.43 -18.76 -6.59
N PRO A 17 -5.04 -19.80 -5.83
CA PRO A 17 -5.68 -21.10 -5.92
C PRO A 17 -7.12 -21.03 -5.38
N HIS A 18 -8.03 -21.78 -6.00
CA HIS A 18 -9.40 -21.92 -5.51
C HIS A 18 -9.42 -22.88 -4.32
N ARG A 19 -9.37 -22.35 -3.10
CA ARG A 19 -9.44 -23.11 -1.85
C ARG A 19 -10.29 -22.34 -0.85
N ILE A 20 -11.13 -23.06 -0.12
CA ILE A 20 -11.97 -22.52 0.97
C ILE A 20 -11.27 -22.69 2.31
N GLU A 21 -10.47 -23.75 2.45
CA GLU A 21 -9.77 -24.09 3.68
C GLU A 21 -8.25 -23.88 3.58
N PRO A 22 -7.58 -23.59 4.71
CA PRO A 22 -6.12 -23.52 4.77
C PRO A 22 -5.49 -24.90 4.49
N VAL A 23 -4.26 -24.89 4.00
CA VAL A 23 -3.55 -26.12 3.65
C VAL A 23 -3.10 -26.84 4.91
N LYS A 24 -3.13 -28.18 4.93
CA LYS A 24 -2.79 -29.00 6.11
C LYS A 24 -1.42 -28.71 6.74
N TRP A 25 -0.43 -28.30 5.96
CA TRP A 25 0.92 -27.96 6.43
C TRP A 25 1.05 -26.51 6.92
N SER A 26 0.06 -25.66 6.65
CA SER A 26 0.11 -24.24 6.99
C SER A 26 -0.23 -24.04 8.46
N ASN A 27 0.45 -23.09 9.11
CA ASN A 27 0.10 -22.71 10.47
C ASN A 27 -1.34 -22.19 10.51
N THR A 28 -2.18 -22.85 11.29
CA THR A 28 -3.62 -22.54 11.41
C THR A 28 -3.91 -21.78 12.71
N ASN A 29 -2.91 -21.57 13.58
CA ASN A 29 -3.09 -20.85 14.84
C ASN A 29 -3.31 -19.35 14.58
N LYS A 30 -4.55 -18.90 14.75
CA LYS A 30 -4.97 -17.51 14.48
C LYS A 30 -4.25 -16.52 15.40
N ASP A 31 -4.15 -16.84 16.68
CA ASP A 31 -3.60 -15.93 17.69
C ASP A 31 -2.10 -15.67 17.46
N GLU A 32 -1.37 -16.71 17.04
CA GLU A 32 0.04 -16.60 16.71
C GLU A 32 0.26 -15.72 15.47
N ILE A 33 -0.58 -15.87 14.45
CA ILE A 33 -0.53 -15.07 13.22
C ILE A 33 -0.85 -13.61 13.52
N GLU A 34 -1.89 -13.34 14.30
CA GLU A 34 -2.24 -11.97 14.70
C GLU A 34 -1.12 -11.32 15.51
N LYS A 35 -0.54 -12.05 16.48
CA LYS A 35 0.61 -11.57 17.24
C LYS A 35 1.80 -11.24 16.34
N THR A 36 2.09 -12.10 15.36
CA THR A 36 3.18 -11.88 14.39
C THR A 36 2.91 -10.65 13.53
N ILE A 37 1.67 -10.46 13.06
CA ILE A 37 1.25 -9.27 12.31
C ILE A 37 1.48 -8.00 13.13
N LEU A 38 1.06 -8.01 14.40
CA LEU A 38 1.21 -6.86 15.30
C LEU A 38 2.68 -6.53 15.58
N GLN A 39 3.52 -7.55 15.79
CA GLN A 39 4.97 -7.37 15.97
C GLN A 39 5.65 -6.80 14.72
N LEU A 40 5.27 -7.26 13.52
CA LEU A 40 5.83 -6.73 12.28
C LEU A 40 5.36 -5.29 12.01
N ALA A 41 4.12 -4.98 12.36
CA ALA A 41 3.59 -3.62 12.26
C ALA A 41 4.28 -2.65 13.23
N GLU A 42 4.58 -3.08 14.46
CA GLU A 42 5.40 -2.30 15.40
C GLU A 42 6.81 -2.03 14.89
N LYS A 43 7.39 -2.97 14.14
CA LYS A 43 8.66 -2.79 13.43
C LYS A 43 8.56 -1.87 12.20
N GLY A 44 7.40 -1.26 11.96
CA GLY A 44 7.16 -0.33 10.87
C GLY A 44 7.05 -0.97 9.49
N LYS A 45 6.83 -2.29 9.41
CA LYS A 45 6.65 -2.99 8.13
C LYS A 45 5.29 -2.66 7.51
N SER A 46 5.29 -2.52 6.19
CA SER A 46 4.06 -2.27 5.42
C SER A 46 3.17 -3.50 5.35
N THR A 47 1.88 -3.34 5.06
CA THR A 47 0.94 -4.47 5.00
C THR A 47 1.30 -5.46 3.88
N SER A 48 1.85 -4.95 2.79
CA SER A 48 2.39 -5.76 1.69
C SER A 48 3.59 -6.60 2.12
N GLU A 49 4.55 -6.00 2.84
CA GLU A 49 5.74 -6.71 3.36
C GLU A 49 5.37 -7.73 4.45
N ILE A 50 4.40 -7.42 5.31
CA ILE A 50 3.88 -8.35 6.31
C ILE A 50 3.32 -9.59 5.61
N GLY A 51 2.50 -9.42 4.58
CA GLY A 51 1.96 -10.54 3.80
C GLY A 51 3.05 -11.40 3.15
N MET A 52 4.09 -10.78 2.58
CA MET A 52 5.24 -11.52 2.04
C MET A 52 5.99 -12.30 3.13
N THR A 53 6.23 -11.67 4.27
CA THR A 53 6.96 -12.30 5.38
C THR A 53 6.20 -13.50 5.93
N LEU A 54 4.88 -13.39 6.09
CA LEU A 54 4.02 -14.47 6.54
C LEU A 54 4.02 -15.65 5.56
N ARG A 55 3.99 -15.36 4.25
CA ARG A 55 4.05 -16.40 3.22
C ARG A 55 5.40 -17.10 3.19
N ASP A 56 6.48 -16.33 3.15
CA ASP A 56 7.82 -16.83 2.82
C ASP A 56 8.54 -17.40 4.07
N ARG A 57 8.30 -16.85 5.27
CA ARG A 57 8.98 -17.30 6.51
C ARG A 57 8.10 -18.13 7.44
N HIS A 58 6.82 -17.80 7.53
CA HIS A 58 5.89 -18.45 8.48
C HIS A 58 5.00 -19.50 7.82
N GLY A 59 5.11 -19.72 6.52
CA GLY A 59 4.33 -20.72 5.80
C GLY A 59 2.83 -20.46 5.83
N VAL A 60 2.40 -19.18 5.82
CA VAL A 60 1.00 -18.76 5.76
C VAL A 60 0.70 -18.11 4.41
N PRO A 61 0.20 -18.87 3.41
CA PRO A 61 0.01 -18.36 2.06
C PRO A 61 -1.12 -17.34 1.91
N ASP A 62 -2.20 -17.50 2.67
CA ASP A 62 -3.32 -16.57 2.67
C ASP A 62 -3.85 -16.37 4.09
N VAL A 63 -3.58 -15.18 4.64
CA VAL A 63 -4.03 -14.78 5.98
C VAL A 63 -5.55 -14.75 6.08
N THR A 64 -6.24 -14.44 4.98
CA THR A 64 -7.70 -14.33 4.97
C THR A 64 -8.39 -15.67 5.15
N LEU A 65 -7.79 -16.76 4.66
CA LEU A 65 -8.33 -18.11 4.82
C LEU A 65 -8.19 -18.60 6.27
N VAL A 66 -7.10 -18.23 6.94
CA VAL A 66 -6.85 -18.67 8.33
C VAL A 66 -7.65 -17.82 9.32
N THR A 67 -7.55 -16.50 9.23
CA THR A 67 -8.12 -15.57 10.23
C THR A 67 -9.55 -15.13 9.91
N GLY A 68 -10.00 -15.25 8.65
CA GLY A 68 -11.25 -14.69 8.17
C GLY A 68 -11.22 -13.17 7.94
N LYS A 69 -10.10 -12.51 8.28
CA LYS A 69 -9.93 -11.05 8.17
C LYS A 69 -8.75 -10.70 7.26
N LYS A 70 -8.79 -9.50 6.67
CA LYS A 70 -7.62 -8.95 5.95
C LYS A 70 -6.63 -8.37 6.96
N ILE A 71 -5.35 -8.38 6.60
CA ILE A 71 -4.28 -7.75 7.40
C ILE A 71 -4.63 -6.29 7.76
N THR A 72 -5.20 -5.55 6.81
CA THR A 72 -5.64 -4.16 7.03
C THR A 72 -6.77 -4.03 8.05
N ALA A 73 -7.65 -5.02 8.18
CA ALA A 73 -8.71 -5.04 9.19
C ALA A 73 -8.12 -5.33 10.58
N ILE A 74 -7.26 -6.34 10.69
CA ILE A 74 -6.56 -6.71 11.94
C ILE A 74 -5.78 -5.52 12.51
N LEU A 75 -5.08 -4.76 11.65
CA LEU A 75 -4.34 -3.57 12.08
C LEU A 75 -5.25 -2.42 12.50
N LYS A 76 -6.43 -2.26 11.88
CA LYS A 76 -7.41 -1.24 12.25
C LYS A 76 -8.04 -1.55 13.62
N GLU A 77 -8.43 -2.80 13.86
CA GLU A 77 -9.00 -3.24 15.14
C GLU A 77 -8.05 -2.99 16.30
N ASN A 78 -6.74 -3.16 16.07
CA ASN A 78 -5.70 -2.94 17.07
C ASN A 78 -5.16 -1.50 17.11
N ASN A 79 -5.81 -0.53 16.44
CA ASN A 79 -5.40 0.88 16.36
C ASN A 79 -3.95 1.11 15.86
N LYS A 80 -3.35 0.13 15.17
CA LYS A 80 -2.02 0.19 14.56
C LYS A 80 -2.07 0.44 13.05
N GLY A 81 -3.22 0.88 12.55
CA GLY A 81 -3.41 1.22 11.15
C GLY A 81 -2.62 2.48 10.75
N LEU A 82 -2.05 2.47 9.55
CA LEU A 82 -1.46 3.68 8.97
C LEU A 82 -2.52 4.76 8.78
N LYS A 83 -2.22 6.00 9.21
CA LYS A 83 -3.10 7.18 9.04
C LYS A 83 -3.41 7.49 7.58
N VAL A 84 -2.46 7.20 6.70
CA VAL A 84 -2.59 7.35 5.25
C VAL A 84 -2.48 5.95 4.63
N PRO A 85 -3.37 5.60 3.67
CA PRO A 85 -3.26 4.34 2.93
C PRO A 85 -1.86 4.12 2.34
N GLU A 86 -1.38 2.88 2.40
CA GLU A 86 -0.02 2.50 1.99
C GLU A 86 0.29 2.86 0.54
N ASP A 87 -0.64 2.62 -0.36
CA ASP A 87 -0.54 2.92 -1.79
C ASP A 87 -0.37 4.43 -2.05
N MET A 88 -1.14 5.26 -1.35
CA MET A 88 -1.05 6.72 -1.42
C MET A 88 0.28 7.18 -0.83
N ARG A 89 0.67 6.71 0.36
CA ARG A 89 1.96 7.03 0.98
C ARG A 89 3.13 6.74 0.04
N ASN A 90 3.16 5.56 -0.57
CA ASN A 90 4.23 5.14 -1.48
C ASN A 90 4.32 6.03 -2.73
N LEU A 91 3.19 6.51 -3.26
CA LEU A 91 3.20 7.47 -4.38
C LEU A 91 3.71 8.84 -3.94
N ILE A 92 3.33 9.29 -2.74
CA ILE A 92 3.79 10.58 -2.22
C ILE A 92 5.31 10.55 -2.03
N VAL A 93 5.88 9.51 -1.42
CA VAL A 93 7.35 9.35 -1.28
C VAL A 93 8.06 9.50 -2.63
N LYS A 94 7.60 8.78 -3.65
CA LYS A 94 8.16 8.86 -5.02
C LYS A 94 8.04 10.26 -5.63
N VAL A 95 6.93 10.95 -5.36
CA VAL A 95 6.72 12.31 -5.84
C VAL A 95 7.70 13.28 -5.16
N LEU A 96 7.95 13.13 -3.86
CA LEU A 96 8.92 13.96 -3.15
C LEU A 96 10.34 13.76 -3.70
N ASP A 97 10.74 12.51 -3.90
CA ASP A 97 12.07 12.20 -4.46
C ASP A 97 12.22 12.74 -5.88
N LEU A 98 11.19 12.59 -6.72
CA LEU A 98 11.23 13.12 -8.09
C LEU A 98 11.22 14.66 -8.11
N THR A 99 10.53 15.29 -7.15
CA THR A 99 10.53 16.75 -7.01
C THR A 99 11.92 17.25 -6.62
N LYS A 100 12.60 16.58 -5.67
CA LYS A 100 13.99 16.88 -5.31
C LYS A 100 14.94 16.75 -6.50
N HIS A 101 14.78 15.71 -7.33
CA HIS A 101 15.56 15.54 -8.56
C HIS A 101 15.31 16.67 -9.56
N LEU A 102 14.05 17.01 -9.84
CA LEU A 102 13.68 18.05 -10.80
C LEU A 102 14.08 19.47 -10.35
N ASN A 103 14.14 19.73 -9.04
CA ASN A 103 14.65 20.99 -8.51
C ASN A 103 16.12 21.22 -8.90
N LYS A 104 16.92 20.15 -8.96
CA LYS A 104 18.30 20.19 -9.46
C LYS A 104 18.35 20.18 -10.99
N ASN A 105 17.50 19.39 -11.63
CA ASN A 105 17.49 19.15 -13.07
C ASN A 105 16.24 19.70 -13.74
N LYS A 106 16.15 21.03 -13.89
CA LYS A 106 14.95 21.72 -14.37
C LYS A 106 14.58 21.40 -15.83
N ASN A 107 15.55 20.99 -16.65
CA ASN A 107 15.38 20.70 -18.08
C ASN A 107 14.92 19.26 -18.36
N ASP A 108 14.75 18.42 -17.34
CA ASP A 108 14.30 17.04 -17.49
C ASP A 108 12.77 16.97 -17.72
N LEU A 109 12.37 17.17 -18.98
CA LEU A 109 10.97 17.16 -19.41
C LEU A 109 10.31 15.79 -19.24
N HIS A 110 11.07 14.70 -19.39
CA HIS A 110 10.51 13.36 -19.24
C HIS A 110 10.06 13.13 -17.80
N ASN A 111 10.90 13.44 -16.83
CA ASN A 111 10.55 13.28 -15.43
C ASN A 111 9.50 14.30 -14.97
N LYS A 112 9.47 15.51 -15.54
CA LYS A 112 8.36 16.46 -15.32
C LYS A 112 7.01 15.87 -15.75
N ARG A 113 6.95 15.18 -16.89
CA ARG A 113 5.73 14.46 -17.32
C ARG A 113 5.40 13.30 -16.38
N SER A 114 6.39 12.54 -15.93
CA SER A 114 6.19 11.44 -14.97
C SER A 114 5.66 11.95 -13.63
N LEU A 115 6.16 13.08 -13.13
CA LEU A 115 5.65 13.77 -11.95
C LEU A 115 4.16 14.10 -12.08
N ASN A 116 3.77 14.72 -13.20
CA ASN A 116 2.36 15.06 -13.46
C ASN A 116 1.44 13.82 -13.46
N ASN A 117 1.92 12.70 -14.04
CA ASN A 117 1.17 11.44 -14.01
C ASN A 117 1.01 10.89 -12.59
N MET A 118 2.08 10.92 -11.78
CA MET A 118 2.03 10.46 -10.39
C MET A 118 1.10 11.34 -9.54
N VAL A 119 1.16 12.66 -9.67
CA VAL A 119 0.26 13.59 -8.99
C VAL A 119 -1.20 13.33 -9.40
N SER A 120 -1.44 13.08 -10.69
CA SER A 120 -2.78 12.73 -11.18
C SER A 120 -3.28 11.42 -10.57
N LYS A 121 -2.41 10.43 -10.39
CA LYS A 121 -2.75 9.17 -9.72
C LYS A 121 -3.08 9.37 -8.23
N ILE A 122 -2.33 10.21 -7.53
CA ILE A 122 -2.63 10.58 -6.13
C ILE A 122 -4.01 11.24 -6.03
N ARG A 123 -4.33 12.21 -6.90
CA ARG A 123 -5.64 12.88 -6.92
C ARG A 123 -6.81 11.92 -7.19
N ARG A 124 -6.57 10.87 -7.98
CA ARG A 124 -7.56 9.81 -8.20
C ARG A 124 -7.79 8.97 -6.94
N LEU A 125 -6.71 8.59 -6.25
CA LEU A 125 -6.80 7.86 -4.97
C LEU A 125 -7.44 8.71 -3.87
N GLU A 126 -7.12 10.00 -3.83
CA GLU A 126 -7.77 10.98 -2.95
C GLU A 126 -9.29 10.97 -3.12
N LYS A 127 -9.78 11.11 -4.37
CA LYS A 127 -11.21 11.04 -4.66
C LYS A 127 -11.83 9.72 -4.22
N TYR A 128 -11.13 8.60 -4.44
CA TYR A 128 -11.58 7.27 -4.02
C TYR A 128 -11.69 7.19 -2.50
N TYR A 129 -10.62 7.45 -1.76
CA TYR A 129 -10.59 7.29 -0.31
C TYR A 129 -11.47 8.30 0.43
N ARG A 130 -11.72 9.49 -0.12
CA ARG A 130 -12.76 10.39 0.39
C ARG A 130 -14.16 9.82 0.23
N ARG A 131 -14.46 9.20 -0.92
CA ARG A 131 -15.76 8.57 -1.17
C ARG A 131 -15.98 7.36 -0.25
N GLU A 132 -14.95 6.55 -0.03
CA GLU A 132 -15.01 5.39 0.87
C GLU A 132 -14.95 5.76 2.36
N GLY A 133 -14.86 7.05 2.72
CA GLY A 133 -14.80 7.50 4.12
C GLY A 133 -13.51 7.14 4.88
N VAL A 134 -12.46 6.74 4.16
CA VAL A 134 -11.15 6.43 4.75
C VAL A 134 -10.35 7.70 5.06
N LEU A 135 -10.50 8.72 4.22
CA LEU A 135 -9.91 10.05 4.43
C LEU A 135 -11.01 11.07 4.75
N PRO A 136 -10.70 12.12 5.54
CA PRO A 136 -11.62 13.24 5.76
C PRO A 136 -12.04 13.89 4.43
N GLN A 137 -13.27 14.42 4.35
CA GLN A 137 -13.76 15.06 3.12
C GLN A 137 -12.94 16.29 2.73
N ASP A 138 -12.41 17.03 3.71
CA ASP A 138 -11.58 18.21 3.48
C ASP A 138 -10.12 17.87 3.14
N TRP A 139 -9.78 16.57 3.06
CA TRP A 139 -8.43 16.15 2.73
C TRP A 139 -8.10 16.55 1.29
N LYS A 140 -7.02 17.32 1.12
CA LYS A 140 -6.53 17.80 -0.16
C LYS A 140 -5.02 17.60 -0.29
N TYR A 141 -4.60 16.95 -1.37
CA TYR A 141 -3.19 16.76 -1.65
C TYR A 141 -2.49 18.09 -2.02
N SER A 142 -1.38 18.37 -1.33
CA SER A 142 -0.42 19.42 -1.67
C SER A 142 0.99 18.89 -1.43
N THR A 143 1.94 19.24 -2.31
CA THR A 143 3.34 18.79 -2.21
C THR A 143 4.00 19.23 -0.90
N GLN A 144 3.76 20.47 -0.45
CA GLN A 144 4.29 20.97 0.81
C GLN A 144 3.71 20.24 2.03
N LYS A 145 2.40 19.97 2.03
CA LYS A 145 1.75 19.21 3.11
C LYS A 145 2.19 17.74 3.14
N ALA A 146 2.51 17.19 1.97
CA ALA A 146 2.96 15.81 1.81
C ALA A 146 4.31 15.53 2.49
N GLU A 147 5.26 16.48 2.48
CA GLU A 147 6.53 16.33 3.19
C GLU A 147 6.31 16.16 4.70
N MET A 148 5.42 16.96 5.28
CA MET A 148 5.08 16.89 6.71
C MET A 148 4.40 15.58 7.11
N LEU A 149 3.66 14.95 6.20
CA LEU A 149 2.95 13.69 6.46
C LEU A 149 3.88 12.46 6.46
N ILE A 150 5.04 12.55 5.80
CA ILE A 150 5.99 11.43 5.65
C ILE A 150 7.18 11.57 6.59
N SER A 151 7.59 12.80 6.93
CA SER A 151 8.75 13.06 7.79
C SER A 151 8.52 12.70 9.28
N ARG A 152 7.46 11.96 9.59
CA ARG A 152 7.05 11.61 10.95
C ARG A 152 6.98 10.11 11.14
#